data_AF-A0AAJ6G707-F1
#
_entry.id   AF-A0AAJ6G707-F1
#
_cell.length_a   1.000
_cell.length_b   1.000
_cell.length_c   1.000
_cell.angle_alpha   90.00
_cell.angle_beta   90.00
_cell.angle_gamma   90.00
#
_symmetry.space_group_name_H-M   'P 1'
#
loop_
_entity.id
_entity.type
_entity.pdbx_description
1 polymer ?
#
loop_
_entity_poly.entity_id
_entity_poly.type
_entity_poly.pdbx_seq_one_letter_code
_entity_poly.pdbx_strand_id
1 'polypeptide(L)'
;MIASLGSINARLDALEAALHDENLVEAGRQLDALDAAQRNYLAGPSALFDVPGLASLQARQQRIMLFMMRQREGTSRSGRDHRHPPRATQARLCAESLS
;
A
#
# COMPACT_ATOMS: atom_id res chain seq x y z
N MET A 1 -5.05 -26.15 -7.33
CA MET A 1 -4.49 -25.38 -8.45
C MET A 1 -3.04 -25.07 -8.13
N ILE A 2 -2.10 -25.46 -8.99
CA ILE A 2 -0.69 -25.07 -8.82
C ILE A 2 -0.62 -23.57 -9.09
N ALA A 3 -0.14 -22.79 -8.10
CA ALA A 3 0.08 -21.36 -8.30
C ALA A 3 1.15 -21.15 -9.38
N SER A 4 0.96 -20.18 -10.26
CA SER A 4 1.91 -19.82 -11.31
C SER A 4 2.33 -18.35 -11.17
N LEU A 5 3.46 -17.98 -11.77
CA LEU A 5 3.90 -16.59 -11.76
C LEU A 5 2.87 -15.65 -12.45
N GLY A 6 2.18 -16.13 -13.49
CA GLY A 6 1.09 -15.40 -14.13
C GLY A 6 -0.09 -15.14 -13.18
N SER A 7 -0.46 -16.14 -12.37
CA SER A 7 -1.49 -15.98 -11.33
C SER A 7 -1.09 -14.96 -10.26
N ILE A 8 0.19 -14.91 -9.88
CA ILE A 8 0.69 -13.93 -8.91
C ILE A 8 0.65 -12.52 -9.52
N ASN A 9 1.07 -12.37 -10.77
CA ASN A 9 1.01 -11.07 -11.46
C ASN A 9 -0.41 -10.54 -11.62
N ALA A 10 -1.37 -11.39 -12.00
CA ALA A 10 -2.78 -10.99 -12.10
C ALA A 10 -3.35 -10.50 -10.75
N ARG A 11 -2.92 -11.09 -9.63
CA ARG A 11 -3.29 -10.64 -8.29
C ARG A 11 -2.64 -9.31 -7.93
N LEU A 12 -1.40 -9.08 -8.35
CA LEU A 12 -0.76 -7.78 -8.20
C LEU A 12 -1.44 -6.69 -9.03
N ASP A 13 -1.90 -7.02 -10.24
CA ASP A 13 -2.69 -6.10 -11.07
C ASP A 13 -3.99 -5.71 -10.33
N ALA A 14 -4.70 -6.68 -9.77
CA ALA A 14 -5.93 -6.45 -9.00
C ALA A 14 -5.66 -5.64 -7.72
N LEU A 15 -4.55 -5.90 -7.03
CA LEU A 15 -4.13 -5.12 -5.86
C LEU A 15 -3.83 -3.67 -6.24
N GLU A 16 -3.06 -3.43 -7.30
CA GLU A 16 -2.74 -2.08 -7.77
C GLU A 16 -4.00 -1.30 -8.17
N ALA A 17 -4.94 -1.96 -8.86
CA ALA A 17 -6.24 -1.36 -9.18
C ALA A 17 -7.03 -1.00 -7.92
N ALA A 18 -7.15 -1.91 -6.96
CA ALA A 18 -7.86 -1.65 -5.70
C ALA A 18 -7.20 -0.53 -4.86
N LEU A 19 -5.86 -0.44 -4.88
CA LEU A 19 -5.13 0.65 -4.23
C LEU A 19 -5.35 2.00 -4.93
N HIS A 20 -5.43 2.00 -6.26
CA HIS A 20 -5.70 3.20 -7.06
C HIS A 20 -7.13 3.71 -6.83
N ASP A 21 -8.10 2.80 -6.72
CA ASP A 21 -9.51 3.10 -6.45
C ASP A 21 -9.79 3.39 -4.96
N GLU A 22 -8.75 3.44 -4.12
CA GLU A 22 -8.84 3.60 -2.66
C GLU A 22 -9.73 2.54 -1.96
N ASN A 23 -9.99 1.42 -2.62
CA ASN A 23 -10.79 0.32 -2.10
C ASN A 23 -9.94 -0.58 -1.18
N LEU A 24 -9.72 -0.11 0.05
CA LEU A 24 -8.85 -0.78 1.02
C LEU A 24 -9.34 -2.18 1.44
N VAL A 25 -10.65 -2.43 1.38
CA VAL A 25 -11.21 -3.76 1.68
C VAL A 25 -10.79 -4.76 0.62
N GLU A 26 -10.91 -4.40 -0.65
CA GLU A 26 -10.49 -5.27 -1.75
C GLU A 26 -8.96 -5.39 -1.81
N ALA A 27 -8.22 -4.29 -1.58
CA ALA A 27 -6.77 -4.34 -1.48
C ALA A 27 -6.29 -5.30 -0.38
N GLY A 28 -6.95 -5.32 0.78
CA GLY A 28 -6.67 -6.28 1.85
C GLY A 28 -6.89 -7.73 1.42
N ARG A 29 -8.02 -8.02 0.76
CA ARG A 29 -8.30 -9.37 0.24
C ARG A 29 -7.27 -9.81 -0.78
N GLN A 30 -6.87 -8.92 -1.69
CA GLN A 30 -5.85 -9.24 -2.69
C GLN A 30 -4.48 -9.48 -2.05
N LEU A 31 -4.12 -8.77 -0.97
CA LEU A 31 -2.89 -9.02 -0.21
C LEU A 31 -2.88 -10.41 0.45
N ASP A 32 -3.96 -10.80 1.13
CA ASP A 32 -4.05 -12.13 1.76
C ASP A 32 -3.99 -13.25 0.70
N ALA A 33 -4.69 -13.03 -0.42
CA ALA A 33 -4.71 -13.93 -1.55
C ALA A 33 -3.31 -14.02 -2.21
N LEU A 34 -2.58 -12.91 -2.31
CA LEU A 34 -1.24 -12.85 -2.85
C LEU A 34 -0.25 -13.65 -1.99
N ASP A 35 -0.28 -13.48 -0.66
CA ASP A 35 0.58 -14.24 0.27
C ASP A 35 0.36 -15.75 0.13
N ALA A 36 -0.89 -16.20 0.12
CA ALA A 36 -1.22 -17.61 -0.09
C ALA A 36 -0.72 -18.13 -1.45
N ALA A 37 -0.88 -17.34 -2.53
CA ALA A 37 -0.41 -17.72 -3.86
C ALA A 37 1.11 -17.80 -3.94
N GLN A 38 1.82 -16.86 -3.31
CA GLN A 38 3.29 -16.85 -3.28
C GLN A 38 3.84 -18.05 -2.50
N ARG A 39 3.27 -18.37 -1.33
CA ARG A 39 3.68 -19.56 -0.56
C ARG A 39 3.51 -20.84 -1.37
N ASN A 40 2.37 -20.98 -2.06
CA ASN A 40 2.11 -22.13 -2.91
C ASN A 40 3.06 -22.20 -4.12
N TYR A 41 3.42 -21.05 -4.70
CA TYR A 41 4.35 -20.99 -5.84
C TYR A 41 5.77 -21.35 -5.42
N LEU A 42 6.26 -20.78 -4.31
CA LEU A 42 7.60 -21.02 -3.78
C LEU A 42 7.80 -22.45 -3.26
N ALA A 43 6.72 -23.11 -2.82
CA ALA A 43 6.75 -24.52 -2.46
C ALA A 43 6.84 -25.46 -3.70
N GLY A 44 6.60 -24.94 -4.90
CA GLY A 44 6.62 -25.70 -6.15
C GLY A 44 8.00 -25.71 -6.82
N PRO A 45 8.35 -26.78 -7.56
CA PRO A 45 9.64 -26.88 -8.26
C PRO A 45 9.80 -25.81 -9.36
N SER A 46 8.69 -25.27 -9.87
CA SER A 46 8.65 -24.21 -10.89
C SER A 46 9.34 -22.92 -10.46
N ALA A 47 9.36 -22.60 -9.16
CA ALA A 47 9.99 -21.38 -8.66
C ALA A 47 11.52 -21.38 -8.85
N LEU A 48 12.15 -22.55 -8.94
CA LEU A 48 13.61 -22.68 -9.06
C LEU A 48 14.15 -22.30 -10.45
N PHE A 49 13.28 -22.26 -11.48
CA PHE A 49 13.69 -22.11 -12.88
C PHE A 49 13.41 -20.72 -13.46
N ASP A 50 12.61 -19.88 -12.79
CA ASP A 50 12.19 -18.57 -13.30
C ASP A 50 12.78 -17.40 -12.50
N VAL A 51 14.11 -17.34 -12.46
CA VAL A 51 14.87 -16.29 -11.76
C VAL A 51 14.54 -14.88 -12.27
N PRO A 52 14.46 -14.61 -13.60
CA PRO A 52 14.09 -13.29 -14.11
C PRO A 52 12.67 -12.88 -13.72
N GLY A 53 11.71 -13.82 -13.79
CA GLY A 53 10.33 -13.57 -13.40
C GLY A 53 10.19 -13.24 -11.91
N LEU A 54 10.93 -13.94 -11.05
CA LEU A 54 11.00 -13.66 -9.62
C LEU A 54 11.63 -12.29 -9.30
N ALA A 55 12.69 -11.89 -9.99
CA ALA A 55 13.33 -10.59 -9.80
C ALA A 55 12.39 -9.43 -10.19
N SER A 56 11.69 -9.57 -11.32
CA SER A 56 10.67 -8.61 -11.76
C SER A 56 9.51 -8.51 -10.76
N LEU A 57 9.05 -9.66 -10.26
CA LEU A 57 8.02 -9.74 -9.23
C LEU A 57 8.42 -8.99 -7.96
N GLN A 58 9.64 -9.24 -7.45
CA GLN A 58 10.16 -8.57 -6.27
C GLN A 58 10.22 -7.05 -6.46
N ALA A 59 10.76 -6.58 -7.60
CA ALA A 59 10.85 -5.15 -7.89
C ALA A 59 9.46 -4.49 -7.93
N ARG A 60 8.44 -5.18 -8.46
CA ARG A 60 7.06 -4.69 -8.45
C ARG A 60 6.50 -4.59 -7.04
N GLN A 61 6.67 -5.63 -6.22
CA GLN A 61 6.21 -5.63 -4.83
C GLN A 61 6.84 -4.50 -4.01
N GLN A 62 8.13 -4.22 -4.22
CA GLN A 62 8.81 -3.09 -3.58
C GLN A 62 8.18 -1.73 -3.98
N ARG A 63 7.82 -1.55 -5.25
CA ARG A 63 7.15 -0.32 -5.71
C ARG A 63 5.78 -0.13 -5.07
N ILE A 64 4.98 -1.19 -4.98
CA ILE A 64 3.66 -1.15 -4.32
C ILE A 64 3.80 -0.82 -2.84
N MET A 65 4.77 -1.44 -2.16
CA MET A 65 5.06 -1.14 -0.75
C MET A 65 5.41 0.35 -0.56
N LEU A 66 6.27 0.91 -1.41
CA LEU A 66 6.64 2.33 -1.37
C LEU A 66 5.45 3.26 -1.70
N PHE A 67 4.52 2.82 -2.55
CA PHE A 67 3.28 3.54 -2.81
C PHE A 67 2.39 3.59 -1.55
N MET A 68 2.12 2.43 -0.94
CA MET A 68 1.33 2.32 0.28
C MET A 68 1.94 3.11 1.45
N MET A 69 3.27 3.06 1.61
CA MET A 69 3.98 3.86 2.63
C MET A 69 3.77 5.36 2.43
N ARG A 70 3.89 5.86 1.19
CA ARG A 70 3.64 7.27 0.86
C ARG A 70 2.18 7.67 1.10
N GLN A 71 1.23 6.81 0.77
CA GLN A 71 -0.19 7.05 1.03
C GLN A 71 -0.48 7.13 2.54
N ARG A 72 0.15 6.26 3.34
CA ARG A 72 0.08 6.33 4.82
C ARG A 72 0.65 7.63 5.37
N GLU A 73 1.76 8.12 4.82
CA GLU A 73 2.34 9.40 5.25
C GLU A 73 1.46 10.59 4.88
N GLY A 74 0.87 10.61 3.68
CA GLY A 74 -0.08 11.64 3.25
C GLY A 74 -1.32 11.71 4.13
N THR A 75 -1.92 10.55 4.44
CA THR A 75 -3.07 10.45 5.35
C THR A 75 -2.70 10.84 6.80
N SER A 76 -1.51 10.47 7.27
CA SER A 76 -1.02 10.86 8.61
C SER A 76 -0.78 12.36 8.74
N ARG A 77 -0.31 13.03 7.67
CA ARG A 77 -0.13 14.48 7.64
C ARG A 77 -1.48 15.21 7.60
N SER A 78 -2.42 14.75 6.76
CA SER A 78 -3.78 15.29 6.69
C SER A 78 -4.51 15.18 8.03
N GLY A 79 -4.40 14.04 8.73
CA GLY A 79 -5.01 13.85 10.05
C GLY A 79 -4.41 14.71 11.17
N ARG A 80 -3.19 15.25 11.00
CA ARG A 80 -2.55 16.18 11.96
C ARG A 80 -3.04 17.61 11.77
N ASP A 81 -3.33 18.00 10.53
CA ASP A 81 -3.85 19.32 10.19
C ASP A 81 -5.27 19.53 10.76
N HIS A 82 -6.09 18.49 10.73
CA HIS A 82 -7.46 18.50 11.29
C HIS A 82 -7.52 18.48 12.83
N ARG A 83 -6.38 18.31 13.53
CA ARG A 83 -6.31 18.29 15.00
C ARG A 83 -5.78 19.60 15.61
N HIS A 84 -5.59 20.65 14.81
CA HIS A 84 -5.34 22.00 15.32
C HIS A 84 -6.53 22.95 15.08
N PRO A 85 -7.63 22.82 15.85
CA PRO A 85 -8.57 23.93 16.01
C PRO A 85 -8.11 24.82 17.19
N PRO A 86 -8.83 25.91 17.47
CA PRO A 86 -8.52 27.31 17.20
C PRO A 86 -7.51 27.96 18.16
N ARG A 87 -6.63 27.22 18.86
CA ARG A 87 -5.73 27.82 19.86
C ARG A 87 -4.75 28.85 19.27
N ALA A 88 -4.25 28.62 18.06
CA ALA A 88 -3.38 29.59 17.37
C ALA A 88 -4.16 30.85 16.93
N THR A 89 -5.40 30.68 16.49
CA THR A 89 -6.30 31.79 16.12
C THR A 89 -6.73 32.58 17.36
N GLN A 90 -7.03 31.90 18.48
CA GLN A 90 -7.40 32.52 19.75
C GLN A 90 -6.20 33.23 20.40
N ALA A 91 -4.99 32.68 20.30
CA ALA A 91 -3.77 33.34 20.77
C ALA A 91 -3.46 34.62 19.96
N ARG A 92 -3.69 34.61 18.65
CA ARG A 92 -3.57 35.82 17.81
C ARG A 92 -4.60 36.89 18.18
N LEU A 93 -5.87 36.50 18.31
CA LEU A 93 -6.94 37.45 18.71
C LEU A 93 -6.72 38.01 20.13
N CYS A 94 -6.20 37.21 21.07
CA CYS A 94 -5.85 37.71 22.40
C CYS A 94 -4.64 38.66 22.39
N ALA A 95 -3.64 38.42 21.54
CA ALA A 95 -2.49 39.33 21.39
C ALA A 95 -2.90 40.67 20.77
N GLU A 96 -3.83 40.66 19.81
CA GLU A 96 -4.37 41.89 19.19
C GLU A 96 -5.28 42.68 20.14
N SER A 97 -5.84 42.08 21.19
CA SER A 97 -6.65 42.76 22.20
C SER A 97 -5.86 43.42 23.34
N LEU A 98 -4.54 43.24 23.38
CA LEU A 98 -3.64 43.77 24.41
C LEU A 98 -2.71 44.89 23.88
N SER A 99 -2.89 45.33 22.63
CA SER A 99 -2.27 46.53 22.04
C SER A 99 -3.31 47.64 21.91
#